data_AF-A0AAV8SKW9-F1
#
_entry.id   AF-A0AAV8SKW9-F1
#
_cell.length_a   1.000
_cell.length_b   1.000
_cell.length_c   1.000
_cell.angle_alpha   90.00
_cell.angle_beta   90.00
_cell.angle_gamma   90.00
#
_symmetry.space_group_name_H-M   'P 1'
#
loop_
_entity.id
_entity.type
_entity.pdbx_description
1 polymer ?
#
loop_
_entity_poly.entity_id
_entity_poly.type
_entity_poly.pdbx_seq_one_letter_code
_entity_poly.pdbx_strand_id
1 'polypeptide(L)'
;MAATEILKNHDRLLCGRKLPRATPYEPNVIDRVSIVWASECSEQWKSLRALCKTELFSVKAIESQAILREKKVGELVEFLESREGSAVNVAEAVFVTVFKIICNLMFSRDVISYRDEDEATRLKDLVWKMMTLIVAPNTADFYPKIARLDPQGLRR
;
A
#
# COMPACT_ATOMS: atom_id res chain seq x y z
N MET A 1 21.39 16.40 11.09
CA MET A 1 20.76 17.19 12.17
C MET A 1 19.40 17.78 11.78
N ALA A 2 19.14 18.17 10.53
CA ALA A 2 17.82 18.68 10.10
C ALA A 2 16.65 17.68 10.23
N ALA A 3 16.83 16.40 9.87
CA ALA A 3 15.75 15.41 9.95
C ALA A 3 15.24 15.18 11.39
N THR A 4 16.15 15.16 12.37
CA THR A 4 15.79 15.07 13.79
C THR A 4 15.00 16.29 14.24
N GLU A 5 15.41 17.48 13.80
CA GLU A 5 14.73 18.73 14.12
C GLU A 5 13.28 18.72 13.63
N ILE A 6 13.08 18.28 12.38
CA ILE A 6 11.77 18.22 11.74
C ILE A 6 10.88 17.12 12.33
N LEU A 7 11.39 15.89 12.42
CA LEU A 7 10.59 14.69 12.72
C LEU A 7 10.52 14.32 14.21
N LYS A 8 11.27 15.00 15.09
CA LYS A 8 11.20 14.78 16.54
C LYS A 8 10.88 16.06 17.30
N ASN A 9 11.65 17.12 17.08
CA ASN A 9 11.51 18.35 17.87
C ASN A 9 10.29 19.18 17.43
N HIS A 10 10.03 19.21 16.11
CA HIS A 10 8.93 19.96 15.52
C HIS A 10 7.87 19.08 14.82
N ASP A 11 7.85 17.78 15.12
CA ASP A 11 6.94 16.82 14.45
C ASP A 11 5.48 17.27 14.51
N ARG A 12 5.02 17.73 15.67
CA ARG A 12 3.62 18.17 15.85
C ARG A 12 3.21 19.30 14.90
N LEU A 13 4.15 20.14 14.49
CA LEU A 13 3.89 21.25 13.55
C LEU A 13 4.06 20.83 12.09
N LEU A 14 4.87 19.80 11.83
CA LEU A 14 5.33 19.42 10.49
C LEU A 14 4.83 18.04 10.03
N CYS A 15 4.00 17.36 10.83
CA CYS A 15 3.49 16.02 10.53
C CYS A 15 2.40 15.99 9.42
N GLY A 16 1.92 17.17 9.00
CA GLY A 16 0.93 17.30 7.94
C GLY A 16 1.45 16.80 6.59
N ARG A 17 0.55 16.36 5.72
CA ARG A 17 0.90 15.81 4.40
C ARG A 17 0.25 16.61 3.28
N LYS A 18 1.02 16.83 2.21
CA LYS A 18 0.47 17.39 0.97
C LYS A 18 -0.16 16.26 0.16
N LEU A 19 -1.46 16.35 -0.04
CA LEU A 19 -2.19 15.41 -0.88
C LEU A 19 -1.92 15.69 -2.36
N PRO A 20 -1.47 14.69 -3.16
CA PRO A 20 -1.37 14.86 -4.61
C PRO A 20 -2.75 15.14 -5.23
N ARG A 21 -2.84 16.08 -6.16
CA ARG A 21 -4.10 16.39 -6.85
C ARG A 21 -4.60 15.25 -7.75
N ALA A 22 -3.74 14.29 -8.07
CA ALA A 22 -4.12 13.06 -8.75
C ALA A 22 -4.97 12.13 -7.86
N THR A 23 -5.06 12.40 -6.55
CA THR A 23 -5.87 11.56 -5.66
C THR A 23 -7.35 11.63 -6.06
N PRO A 24 -8.03 10.48 -6.25
CA PRO A 24 -9.37 10.43 -6.80
C PRO A 24 -10.46 10.85 -5.80
N TYR A 25 -10.14 10.92 -4.51
CA TYR A 25 -11.08 11.25 -3.44
C TYR A 25 -10.97 12.71 -3.00
N GLU A 26 -12.08 13.25 -2.51
CA GLU A 26 -12.09 14.57 -1.88
C GLU A 26 -11.26 14.58 -0.57
N PRO A 27 -10.58 15.69 -0.22
CA PRO A 27 -9.73 15.76 0.96
C PRO A 27 -10.42 15.36 2.27
N ASN A 28 -11.66 15.84 2.48
CA ASN A 28 -12.51 15.52 3.63
C ASN A 28 -12.78 14.02 3.80
N VAL A 29 -12.85 13.26 2.70
CA VAL A 29 -13.05 11.81 2.73
C VAL A 29 -11.73 11.13 3.10
N ILE A 30 -10.63 11.53 2.45
CA ILE A 30 -9.31 10.93 2.66
C ILE A 30 -8.86 11.08 4.12
N ASP A 31 -9.06 12.26 4.71
CA ASP A 31 -8.66 12.54 6.09
C ASP A 31 -9.37 11.65 7.12
N ARG A 32 -10.53 11.08 6.76
CA ARG A 32 -11.30 10.19 7.64
C ARG A 32 -10.93 8.72 7.50
N VAL A 33 -10.42 8.31 6.34
CA VAL A 33 -10.25 6.89 5.99
C VAL A 33 -8.81 6.46 5.75
N SER A 34 -7.89 7.41 5.49
CA SER A 34 -6.52 7.09 5.08
C SER A 34 -5.51 7.32 6.18
N ILE A 35 -4.69 6.31 6.47
CA ILE A 35 -3.52 6.47 7.36
C ILE A 35 -2.32 7.08 6.62
N VAL A 36 -2.24 6.87 5.31
CA VAL A 36 -1.12 7.26 4.45
C VAL A 36 -1.29 8.69 3.94
N TRP A 37 -2.51 9.06 3.52
CA TRP A 37 -2.78 10.29 2.79
C TRP A 37 -3.62 11.32 3.54
N ALA A 38 -4.01 11.05 4.79
CA ALA A 38 -4.59 12.10 5.63
C ALA A 38 -3.64 13.28 5.69
N SER A 39 -4.17 14.45 5.30
CA SER A 39 -3.49 15.72 5.22
C SER A 39 -3.18 16.30 6.60
N GLU A 40 -4.03 15.98 7.58
CA GLU A 40 -3.90 16.41 8.97
C GLU A 40 -3.72 15.24 9.94
N CYS A 41 -2.93 15.46 11.00
CA CYS A 41 -2.77 14.55 12.13
C CYS A 41 -3.95 14.66 13.11
N SER A 42 -5.18 14.47 12.61
CA SER A 42 -6.42 14.57 13.38
C SER A 42 -6.55 13.46 14.43
N GLU A 43 -7.47 13.62 15.40
CA GLU A 43 -7.77 12.56 16.39
C GLU A 43 -8.27 11.26 15.72
N GLN A 44 -9.00 11.39 14.61
CA GLN A 44 -9.42 10.24 13.81
C GLN A 44 -8.22 9.49 13.22
N TRP A 45 -7.28 10.22 12.61
CA TRP A 45 -6.06 9.62 12.06
C TRP A 45 -5.21 8.96 13.16
N LYS A 46 -5.08 9.60 14.33
CA LYS A 46 -4.39 9.02 15.49
C LYS A 46 -5.07 7.74 15.97
N SER A 47 -6.40 7.72 16.00
CA SER A 47 -7.19 6.54 16.39
C SER A 47 -6.98 5.38 15.42
N LEU A 48 -7.02 5.63 14.11
CA LEU A 48 -6.72 4.62 13.08
C LEU A 48 -5.29 4.10 13.22
N ARG A 49 -4.31 4.99 13.44
CA ARG A 49 -2.91 4.59 13.64
C ARG A 49 -2.71 3.78 14.92
N ALA A 50 -3.40 4.13 16.00
CA ALA A 50 -3.38 3.39 17.25
C ALA A 50 -3.96 1.99 17.07
N LEU A 51 -5.12 1.87 16.43
CA LEU A 51 -5.75 0.58 16.09
C LEU A 51 -4.80 -0.31 15.28
N CYS A 52 -4.18 0.22 14.23
CA CYS A 52 -3.20 -0.53 13.45
C CYS A 52 -2.03 -1.01 14.31
N LYS A 53 -1.51 -0.16 15.19
CA LYS A 53 -0.37 -0.49 16.05
C LYS A 53 -0.72 -1.55 17.11
N THR A 54 -1.92 -1.49 17.70
CA THR A 54 -2.30 -2.38 18.83
C THR A 54 -2.91 -3.68 18.34
N GLU A 55 -3.73 -3.65 17.29
CA GLU A 55 -4.50 -4.81 16.86
C GLU A 55 -3.91 -5.52 15.65
N LEU A 56 -3.47 -4.77 14.63
CA LEU A 56 -3.05 -5.36 13.35
C LEU A 56 -1.55 -5.68 13.29
N PHE A 57 -0.72 -4.81 13.86
CA PHE A 57 0.74 -4.87 13.76
C PHE A 57 1.43 -4.90 15.13
N SER A 58 0.72 -5.33 16.18
CA SER A 58 1.36 -5.61 17.47
C SER A 58 2.22 -6.87 17.36
N VAL A 59 3.19 -7.02 18.27
CA VAL A 59 4.04 -8.22 18.34
C VAL A 59 3.18 -9.48 18.44
N LYS A 60 2.18 -9.46 19.33
CA LYS A 60 1.23 -10.57 19.50
C LYS A 60 0.46 -10.88 18.21
N ALA A 61 -0.04 -9.85 17.51
CA ALA A 61 -0.74 -10.03 16.24
C ALA A 61 0.20 -10.65 15.20
N ILE A 62 1.40 -10.12 15.04
CA ILE A 62 2.40 -10.61 14.09
C ILE A 62 2.78 -12.07 14.40
N GLU A 63 3.00 -12.42 15.67
CA GLU A 63 3.34 -13.78 16.10
C GLU A 63 2.18 -14.76 15.91
N SER A 64 0.95 -14.37 16.25
CA SER A 64 -0.24 -15.22 16.04
C SER A 64 -0.46 -15.62 14.58
N GLN A 65 0.07 -14.82 13.66
CA GLN A 65 -0.03 -15.01 12.21
C GLN A 65 1.21 -15.65 11.59
N ALA A 66 2.20 -16.07 12.41
CA ALA A 66 3.44 -16.67 11.93
C ALA A 66 3.17 -17.96 11.14
N ILE A 67 2.35 -18.86 11.69
CA ILE A 67 1.98 -20.14 11.06
C ILE A 67 1.36 -19.91 9.67
N LEU A 68 0.50 -18.89 9.53
CA LEU A 68 -0.10 -18.54 8.24
C LEU A 68 0.96 -18.07 7.24
N ARG A 69 1.89 -17.21 7.65
CA ARG A 69 2.98 -16.75 6.78
C ARG A 69 3.89 -17.89 6.37
N GLU A 70 4.27 -18.76 7.30
CA GLU A 70 5.07 -19.96 7.04
C GLU A 70 4.38 -20.86 6.02
N LYS A 71 3.07 -21.10 6.18
CA LYS A 71 2.27 -21.83 5.20
C LYS A 71 2.33 -21.20 3.81
N LYS A 72 2.15 -19.87 3.70
CA LYS A 72 2.17 -19.17 2.40
C LYS A 72 3.55 -19.18 1.74
N VAL A 73 4.61 -19.13 2.53
CA VAL A 73 5.98 -19.32 2.04
C VAL A 73 6.22 -20.77 1.62
N GLY A 74 5.67 -21.75 2.34
CA GLY A 74 5.69 -23.16 1.91
C GLY A 74 5.04 -23.36 0.55
N GLU A 75 3.86 -22.77 0.32
CA GLU A 75 3.19 -22.81 -0.99
C GLU A 75 4.04 -22.16 -2.11
N LEU A 76 4.84 -21.12 -1.79
CA LEU A 76 5.77 -20.52 -2.74
C LEU A 76 6.93 -21.47 -3.06
N VAL A 77 7.49 -22.13 -2.05
CA VAL A 77 8.58 -23.11 -2.24
C VAL A 77 8.09 -24.27 -3.11
N GLU A 78 6.94 -24.87 -2.81
CA GLU A 78 6.34 -25.93 -3.62
C GLU A 78 6.11 -25.50 -5.08
N PHE A 79 5.66 -24.26 -5.29
CA PHE A 79 5.52 -23.70 -6.63
C PHE A 79 6.86 -23.62 -7.36
N LEU A 80 7.91 -23.15 -6.70
CA LEU A 80 9.25 -23.04 -7.30
C LEU A 80 9.84 -24.41 -7.61
N GLU A 81 9.69 -25.38 -6.71
CA GLU A 81 10.11 -26.77 -6.93
C GLU A 81 9.41 -27.39 -8.15
N SER A 82 8.10 -27.12 -8.32
CA SER A 82 7.35 -27.61 -9.48
C SER A 82 7.79 -27.01 -10.83
N ARG A 83 8.59 -25.94 -10.79
CA ARG A 83 9.15 -25.24 -11.96
C ARG A 83 10.66 -25.48 -12.11
N GLU A 84 11.21 -26.50 -11.48
CA GLU A 84 12.63 -26.84 -11.59
C GLU A 84 13.07 -26.93 -13.07
N GLY A 85 14.22 -26.33 -13.37
CA GLY A 85 14.76 -26.26 -14.74
C GLY A 85 14.06 -25.25 -15.66
N SER A 86 13.03 -24.55 -15.20
CA SER A 86 12.32 -23.51 -15.96
C SER A 86 12.60 -22.10 -15.44
N ALA A 87 12.52 -21.10 -16.32
CA ALA A 87 12.59 -19.70 -15.89
C ALA A 87 11.30 -19.30 -15.17
N VAL A 88 11.42 -18.59 -14.04
CA VAL A 88 10.29 -18.12 -13.23
C VAL A 88 10.38 -16.61 -13.00
N ASN A 89 9.24 -15.92 -13.10
CA ASN A 89 9.13 -14.52 -12.72
C ASN A 89 9.03 -14.37 -11.19
N VAL A 90 10.18 -14.21 -10.53
CA VAL A 90 10.24 -14.10 -9.06
C VAL A 90 9.44 -12.92 -8.52
N ALA A 91 9.41 -11.79 -9.24
CA ALA A 91 8.67 -10.61 -8.80
C ALA A 91 7.16 -10.86 -8.72
N GLU A 92 6.63 -11.64 -9.67
CA GLU A 92 5.23 -12.04 -9.68
C GLU A 92 4.92 -13.11 -8.63
N ALA A 93 5.78 -14.12 -8.48
CA ALA A 93 5.63 -15.14 -7.47
C ALA A 93 5.59 -14.52 -6.05
N VAL A 94 6.52 -13.61 -5.74
CA VAL A 94 6.55 -12.87 -4.47
C VAL A 94 5.33 -11.98 -4.31
N PHE A 95 4.89 -11.28 -5.37
CA PHE A 95 3.67 -10.48 -5.32
C PHE A 95 2.46 -11.34 -4.93
N VAL A 96 2.30 -12.52 -5.56
CA VAL A 96 1.21 -13.45 -5.27
C VAL A 96 1.26 -13.90 -3.81
N THR A 97 2.44 -14.27 -3.31
CA THR A 97 2.61 -14.71 -1.91
C THR A 97 2.25 -13.61 -0.92
N VAL A 98 2.77 -12.39 -1.13
CA VAL A 98 2.50 -11.24 -0.24
C VAL A 98 1.03 -10.87 -0.28
N PHE A 99 0.41 -10.85 -1.46
CA PHE A 99 -1.00 -10.53 -1.60
C PHE A 99 -1.89 -11.59 -0.94
N LYS A 100 -1.56 -12.88 -1.09
CA LYS A 100 -2.22 -13.98 -0.34
C LYS A 100 -2.12 -13.77 1.17
N ILE A 101 -0.95 -13.43 1.69
CA ILE A 101 -0.77 -13.15 3.13
C ILE A 101 -1.69 -12.01 3.57
N ILE A 102 -1.70 -10.89 2.85
CA ILE A 102 -2.54 -9.72 3.17
C ILE A 102 -4.03 -10.06 3.10
N CYS A 103 -4.49 -10.72 2.04
CA CYS A 103 -5.88 -11.13 1.89
C CYS A 103 -6.32 -12.11 2.96
N ASN A 104 -5.44 -13.01 3.37
CA ASN A 104 -5.77 -13.97 4.41
C ASN A 104 -5.81 -13.29 5.79
N LEU A 105 -4.93 -12.32 6.05
CA LEU A 105 -5.00 -11.49 7.26
C LEU A 105 -6.30 -10.66 7.33
N MET A 106 -6.75 -10.10 6.20
CA MET A 106 -7.90 -9.19 6.17
C MET A 106 -9.24 -9.91 6.02
N PHE A 107 -9.28 -11.02 5.29
CA PHE A 107 -10.50 -11.68 4.84
C PHE A 107 -10.51 -13.20 5.08
N SER A 108 -9.44 -13.77 5.65
CA SER A 108 -9.26 -15.22 5.84
C SER A 108 -9.45 -16.04 4.56
N ARG A 109 -9.12 -15.45 3.40
CA ARG A 109 -9.31 -16.04 2.07
C ARG A 109 -8.09 -15.87 1.19
N ASP A 110 -7.85 -16.87 0.37
CA ASP A 110 -6.90 -16.79 -0.74
C ASP A 110 -7.67 -16.32 -1.98
N VAL A 111 -7.30 -15.14 -2.48
CA VAL A 111 -8.02 -14.48 -3.58
C VAL A 111 -7.39 -14.79 -4.94
N ILE A 112 -6.10 -15.12 -4.97
CA ILE A 112 -5.34 -15.40 -6.19
C ILE A 112 -4.55 -16.71 -6.06
N SER A 113 -4.28 -17.36 -7.19
CA SER A 113 -3.59 -18.65 -7.26
C SER A 113 -2.31 -18.56 -8.09
N TYR A 114 -1.30 -19.38 -7.75
CA TYR A 114 -0.11 -19.54 -8.60
C TYR A 114 -0.40 -20.24 -9.93
N ARG A 115 -1.60 -20.85 -10.06
CA ARG A 115 -2.03 -21.55 -11.28
C ARG A 115 -2.68 -20.62 -12.31
N ASP A 116 -3.07 -19.42 -11.89
CA ASP A 116 -3.70 -18.41 -12.74
C ASP A 116 -2.73 -17.22 -12.86
N GLU A 117 -1.70 -17.42 -13.68
CA GLU A 117 -0.65 -16.42 -13.94
C GLU A 117 -1.25 -15.14 -14.57
N ASP A 118 -2.29 -15.28 -15.40
CA ASP A 118 -2.98 -14.15 -16.03
C ASP A 118 -3.70 -13.27 -15.01
N GLU A 119 -4.43 -13.86 -14.05
CA GLU A 119 -5.09 -13.09 -12.99
C GLU A 119 -4.09 -12.38 -12.08
N ALA A 120 -3.03 -13.10 -11.67
CA ALA A 120 -1.96 -12.56 -10.83
C ALA A 120 -1.25 -11.37 -11.49
N THR A 121 -0.86 -11.51 -12.76
CA THR A 121 -0.25 -10.44 -13.54
C THR A 121 -1.19 -9.24 -13.67
N ARG A 122 -2.46 -9.46 -14.03
CA ARG A 122 -3.43 -8.35 -14.18
C ARG A 122 -3.63 -7.57 -12.88
N LEU A 123 -3.73 -8.26 -11.75
CA LEU A 123 -3.87 -7.61 -10.45
C LEU A 123 -2.59 -6.84 -10.06
N LYS A 124 -1.42 -7.45 -10.27
CA LYS A 124 -0.12 -6.80 -10.03
C LYS A 124 0.01 -5.53 -10.86
N ASP A 125 -0.33 -5.60 -12.15
CA ASP A 125 -0.26 -4.47 -13.07
C ASP A 125 -1.24 -3.36 -12.68
N LEU A 126 -2.44 -3.72 -12.20
CA LEU A 126 -3.40 -2.74 -11.69
C LEU A 126 -2.86 -2.03 -10.44
N VAL A 127 -2.33 -2.78 -9.47
CA VAL A 127 -1.72 -2.21 -8.25
C VAL A 127 -0.53 -1.34 -8.61
N TRP A 128 0.33 -1.81 -9.52
CA TRP A 128 1.50 -1.06 -9.98
C TRP A 128 1.12 0.23 -10.71
N LYS A 129 0.12 0.17 -11.58
CA LYS A 129 -0.42 1.34 -12.28
C LYS A 129 -1.01 2.34 -11.29
N MET A 130 -1.78 1.88 -10.31
CA MET A 130 -2.31 2.75 -9.24
C MET A 130 -1.18 3.44 -8.48
N MET A 131 -0.16 2.68 -8.03
CA MET A 131 0.99 3.24 -7.31
C MET A 131 1.76 4.25 -8.17
N THR A 132 1.96 3.94 -9.45
CA THR A 132 2.64 4.82 -10.41
C THR A 132 1.88 6.13 -10.60
N LEU A 133 0.54 6.09 -10.72
CA LEU A 133 -0.29 7.28 -10.87
C LEU A 133 -0.27 8.16 -9.62
N ILE A 134 -0.26 7.56 -8.42
CA ILE A 134 -0.23 8.30 -7.15
C ILE A 134 1.10 9.06 -6.98
N VAL A 135 2.22 8.48 -7.42
CA VAL A 135 3.56 9.10 -7.28
C VAL A 135 4.00 9.90 -8.49
N ALA A 136 3.20 9.90 -9.58
CA ALA A 136 3.53 10.59 -10.81
C ALA A 136 3.67 12.11 -10.56
N PRO A 137 4.73 12.76 -11.06
CA PRO A 137 4.84 14.21 -10.98
C PRO A 137 3.65 14.87 -11.67
N ASN A 138 2.86 15.62 -10.90
CA ASN A 138 1.71 16.35 -11.41
C ASN A 138 1.97 17.86 -11.38
N THR A 139 2.05 18.48 -12.56
CA THR A 139 2.22 19.92 -12.73
C THR A 139 1.14 20.74 -12.01
N ALA A 140 -0.08 20.20 -11.89
CA ALA A 140 -1.16 20.83 -11.12
C ALA A 140 -0.85 20.98 -9.62
N ASP A 141 0.05 20.15 -9.07
CA ASP A 141 0.48 20.23 -7.66
C ASP A 141 1.38 21.44 -7.39
N PHE A 142 2.05 21.95 -8.43
CA PHE A 142 2.96 23.09 -8.36
C PHE A 142 2.32 24.38 -8.86
N TYR A 143 1.38 24.28 -9.80
CA TYR A 143 0.74 25.43 -10.43
C TYR A 143 -0.80 25.41 -10.22
N PRO A 144 -1.30 25.95 -9.09
CA PRO A 144 -2.73 25.90 -8.76
C PRO A 144 -3.65 26.52 -9.81
N LYS A 145 -3.16 27.50 -10.59
CA LYS A 145 -3.94 28.20 -11.61
C LYS A 145 -4.36 27.29 -12.78
N ILE A 146 -3.54 26.30 -13.13
CA ILE A 146 -3.82 25.36 -14.23
C ILE A 146 -4.44 24.05 -13.73
N ALA A 147 -4.58 23.87 -12.41
CA ALA A 147 -4.98 22.61 -11.82
C ALA A 147 -6.38 22.12 -12.23
N ARG A 148 -7.29 23.03 -12.60
CA ARG A 148 -8.64 22.69 -13.08
C ARG A 148 -8.64 22.06 -14.48
N LEU A 149 -7.60 22.30 -15.28
CA LEU A 149 -7.51 21.78 -16.64
C LEU A 149 -7.08 20.31 -16.67
N ASP A 150 -6.50 19.82 -15.56
CA ASP A 150 -5.88 18.49 -15.48
C ASP A 150 -4.98 18.21 -16.71
N PRO A 151 -3.88 18.99 -16.87
CA PRO A 151 -3.08 18.99 -18.10
C PRO A 151 -2.45 17.62 -18.42
N GLN A 152 -2.32 16.75 -17.41
CA GLN A 152 -1.79 15.40 -17.55
C GLN A 152 -2.86 14.31 -17.51
N GLY A 153 -4.15 14.69 -17.37
CA GLY A 153 -5.27 13.76 -17.34
C GLY A 153 -5.24 12.77 -16.18
N LEU A 154 -4.52 13.06 -15.08
CA LEU A 154 -4.28 12.09 -14.01
C LEU A 154 -5.52 11.84 -13.15
N ARG A 155 -6.57 12.65 -13.29
CA ARG A 155 -7.85 12.49 -12.57
C ARG A 155 -8.93 11.82 -13.42
N ARG A 156 -8.64 11.43 -14.67
CA ARG A 156 -9.59 10.85 -15.62
C ARG A 156 -9.36 9.36 -15.84
#